data_AF-A0A7D5P1L4-F1
#
_entry.id   AF-A0A7D5P1L4-F1
#
_cell.length_a   1.000
_cell.length_b   1.000
_cell.length_c   1.000
_cell.angle_alpha   90.00
_cell.angle_beta   90.00
_cell.angle_gamma   90.00
#
_symmetry.space_group_name_H-M   'P 1'
#
loop_
_entity.id
_entity.type
_entity.pdbx_description
1 polymer ?
#
loop_
_entity_poly.entity_id
_entity_poly.type
_entity_poly.pdbx_seq_one_letter_code
_entity_poly.pdbx_strand_id
1 'polypeptide(L)'
;MNLTPKEQERLTVFMAAELARRRKERGVRLNHPEAVAFISDWCVERARDGWDVAEIRAEASQLLDPDDVMPGVPEMVDMIQVEPVFPDGTKLVTVHDPIRSSGAMDPGSDDGTGTAEDGGDAGAEADS
;
A
#
# COMPACT_ATOMS: atom_id res chain seq x y z
N MET A 1 -14.44 22.13 -19.99
CA MET A 1 -13.22 21.42 -19.53
C MET A 1 -13.02 20.27 -20.51
N ASN A 2 -11.82 20.08 -21.06
CA ASN A 2 -11.53 18.99 -22.00
C ASN A 2 -10.73 17.94 -21.24
N LEU A 3 -11.43 16.98 -20.64
CA LEU A 3 -10.82 15.94 -19.81
C LEU A 3 -10.24 14.83 -20.67
N THR A 4 -8.99 14.48 -20.41
CA THR A 4 -8.34 13.29 -20.95
C THR A 4 -9.04 12.02 -20.41
N PRO A 5 -8.91 10.87 -21.10
CA PRO A 5 -9.43 9.60 -20.60
C PRO A 5 -8.95 9.26 -19.17
N LYS A 6 -7.66 9.51 -18.88
CA LYS A 6 -7.08 9.29 -17.54
C LYS A 6 -7.75 10.15 -16.47
N GLU A 7 -8.07 11.40 -16.77
CA GLU A 7 -8.79 12.28 -15.84
C GLU A 7 -10.24 11.82 -15.63
N GLN A 8 -10.89 11.29 -16.67
CA GLN A 8 -12.24 10.71 -16.53
C GLN A 8 -12.24 9.44 -15.67
N GLU A 9 -11.24 8.57 -15.84
CA GLU A 9 -11.02 7.40 -14.98
C GLU A 9 -10.79 7.81 -13.52
N ARG A 10 -9.93 8.82 -13.28
CA ARG A 10 -9.72 9.37 -11.92
C ARG A 10 -11.02 9.87 -11.29
N LEU A 11 -11.85 10.58 -12.04
CA LEU A 11 -13.17 11.04 -11.57
C LEU A 11 -14.12 9.87 -11.28
N THR A 12 -14.03 8.79 -12.04
CA THR A 12 -14.81 7.58 -11.80
C THR A 12 -14.42 6.92 -10.48
N VAL A 13 -13.11 6.78 -10.22
CA VAL A 13 -12.59 6.29 -8.94
C VAL A 13 -13.02 7.21 -7.79
N PHE A 14 -12.92 8.53 -7.96
CA PHE A 14 -13.39 9.50 -6.97
C PHE A 14 -14.88 9.31 -6.62
N MET A 15 -15.74 9.14 -7.62
CA MET A 15 -17.18 8.91 -7.38
C MET A 15 -17.44 7.61 -6.61
N ALA A 16 -16.71 6.54 -6.92
CA ALA A 16 -16.79 5.27 -6.18
C ALA A 16 -16.31 5.43 -4.73
N ALA A 17 -15.22 6.17 -4.51
CA ALA A 17 -14.68 6.45 -3.18
C ALA A 17 -15.61 7.33 -2.34
N GLU A 18 -16.23 8.35 -2.94
CA GLU A 18 -17.26 9.17 -2.29
C GLU A 18 -18.47 8.34 -1.85
N LEU A 19 -18.91 7.42 -2.71
CA LEU A 19 -19.98 6.50 -2.37
C LEU A 19 -19.58 5.57 -1.22
N ALA A 20 -18.33 5.08 -1.21
CA ALA A 20 -17.77 4.26 -0.14
C ALA A 20 -17.70 5.05 1.19
N ARG A 21 -17.18 6.28 1.19
CA ARG A 21 -17.14 7.18 2.37
C ARG A 21 -18.52 7.33 3.00
N ARG A 22 -19.53 7.68 2.20
CA ARG A 22 -20.92 7.86 2.66
C ARG A 22 -21.55 6.56 3.18
N ARG A 23 -21.11 5.39 2.70
CA ARG A 23 -21.55 4.09 3.22
C ARG A 23 -20.89 3.79 4.56
N LYS A 24 -19.58 3.98 4.67
CA LYS A 24 -18.80 3.82 5.91
C LYS A 24 -19.34 4.73 7.02
N GLU A 25 -19.64 5.99 6.72
CA GLU A 25 -20.24 6.95 7.67
C GLU A 25 -21.60 6.49 8.24
N ARG A 26 -22.36 5.69 7.48
CA ARG A 26 -23.62 5.09 7.95
C ARG A 26 -23.42 3.75 8.67
N GLY A 27 -22.18 3.31 8.87
CA GLY A 27 -21.84 2.01 9.46
C GLY A 27 -22.06 0.83 8.52
N VAL A 28 -22.10 1.05 7.20
CA VAL A 28 -22.19 -0.04 6.23
C VAL A 28 -20.79 -0.53 5.91
N ARG A 29 -20.55 -1.84 6.13
CA ARG A 29 -19.30 -2.50 5.77
C ARG A 29 -19.05 -2.43 4.26
N LEU A 30 -17.86 -2.01 3.87
CA LEU A 30 -17.47 -1.83 2.48
C LEU A 30 -17.25 -3.18 1.78
N ASN A 31 -17.70 -3.29 0.54
CA ASN A 31 -17.31 -4.41 -0.33
C ASN A 31 -15.94 -4.17 -1.01
N HIS A 32 -15.48 -5.15 -1.77
CA HIS A 32 -14.18 -5.11 -2.47
C HIS A 32 -13.96 -3.83 -3.31
N PRO A 33 -14.80 -3.48 -4.31
CA PRO A 33 -14.56 -2.28 -5.11
C PRO A 33 -14.67 -0.97 -4.32
N GLU A 34 -15.50 -0.94 -3.27
CA GLU A 34 -15.60 0.22 -2.37
C GLU A 34 -14.33 0.43 -1.55
N ALA A 35 -13.77 -0.64 -0.99
CA ALA A 35 -12.53 -0.58 -0.22
C ALA A 35 -11.34 -0.16 -1.11
N VAL A 36 -11.22 -0.75 -2.30
CA VAL A 36 -10.18 -0.38 -3.26
C VAL A 36 -10.30 1.08 -3.67
N ALA A 37 -11.51 1.54 -4.02
CA ALA A 37 -11.73 2.94 -4.40
C ALA A 37 -11.43 3.90 -3.26
N PHE A 38 -11.86 3.58 -2.03
CA PHE A 38 -11.63 4.39 -0.84
C PHE A 38 -10.14 4.65 -0.60
N ILE A 39 -9.33 3.59 -0.59
CA ILE A 39 -7.89 3.67 -0.35
C ILE A 39 -7.18 4.35 -1.54
N SER A 40 -7.56 3.98 -2.77
CA SER A 40 -6.98 4.56 -3.99
C SER A 40 -7.15 6.08 -4.03
N ASP A 41 -8.36 6.54 -3.73
CA ASP A 41 -8.68 7.96 -3.70
C ASP A 41 -7.91 8.70 -2.60
N TRP A 42 -7.81 8.11 -1.41
CA TRP A 42 -7.02 8.68 -0.32
C TRP A 42 -5.55 8.89 -0.73
N CYS A 43 -4.92 7.90 -1.36
CA CYS A 43 -3.55 8.03 -1.87
C CYS A 43 -3.39 9.20 -2.85
N VAL A 44 -4.38 9.40 -3.73
CA VAL A 44 -4.32 10.50 -4.70
C VAL A 44 -4.46 11.86 -4.04
N GLU A 45 -5.35 12.00 -3.06
CA GLU A 45 -5.51 13.25 -2.33
C GLU A 45 -4.26 13.58 -1.48
N ARG A 46 -3.59 12.59 -0.90
CA ARG A 46 -2.35 12.83 -0.15
C ARG A 46 -1.16 13.22 -1.03
N ALA A 47 -1.05 12.61 -2.21
CA ALA A 47 -0.08 13.05 -3.19
C ALA A 47 -0.35 14.51 -3.61
N ARG A 48 -1.63 14.91 -3.71
CA ARG A 48 -2.02 16.29 -4.00
C ARG A 48 -1.65 17.26 -2.87
N ASP A 49 -1.75 16.81 -1.62
CA ASP A 49 -1.32 17.51 -0.41
C ASP A 49 0.22 17.62 -0.28
N GLY A 50 0.98 16.92 -1.12
CA GLY A 50 2.44 16.97 -1.16
C GLY A 50 3.13 15.96 -0.24
N TRP A 51 2.41 14.94 0.24
CA TRP A 51 3.00 13.82 0.96
C TRP A 51 3.94 13.04 0.07
N ASP A 52 4.93 12.37 0.66
CA ASP A 52 5.81 11.49 -0.11
C ASP A 52 5.23 10.08 -0.30
N VAL A 53 5.86 9.30 -1.19
CA VAL A 53 5.40 7.95 -1.52
C VAL A 53 5.49 7.00 -0.31
N ALA A 54 6.50 7.16 0.55
CA ALA A 54 6.70 6.30 1.70
C ALA A 54 5.64 6.55 2.79
N GLU A 55 5.33 7.82 3.06
CA GLU A 55 4.28 8.24 3.99
C GLU A 55 2.91 7.71 3.54
N ILE A 56 2.58 7.87 2.25
CA ILE A 56 1.32 7.37 1.69
C ILE A 56 1.24 5.85 1.83
N ARG A 57 2.31 5.10 1.52
CA ARG A 57 2.32 3.63 1.64
C ARG A 57 2.11 3.17 3.09
N ALA A 58 2.76 3.83 4.04
CA ALA A 58 2.68 3.47 5.46
C ALA A 58 1.26 3.67 6.02
N GLU A 59 0.65 4.82 5.73
CA GLU A 59 -0.67 5.19 6.25
C GLU A 59 -1.82 4.52 5.49
N ALA A 60 -1.69 4.28 4.17
CA ALA A 60 -2.75 3.68 3.38
C ALA A 60 -3.18 2.29 3.90
N SER A 61 -2.24 1.54 4.50
CA SER A 61 -2.49 0.22 5.11
C SER A 61 -3.22 0.26 6.45
N GLN A 62 -3.53 1.45 6.97
CA GLN A 62 -4.15 1.68 8.28
C GLN A 62 -5.52 2.35 8.17
N LEU A 63 -6.02 2.57 6.94
CA LEU A 63 -7.24 3.34 6.70
C LEU A 63 -8.54 2.55 6.97
N LEU A 64 -8.48 1.22 6.83
CA LEU A 64 -9.60 0.32 7.00
C LEU A 64 -9.19 -0.83 7.89
N ASP A 65 -9.96 -1.04 8.95
CA ASP A 65 -9.88 -2.24 9.76
C ASP A 65 -10.74 -3.37 9.15
N PRO A 66 -10.50 -4.65 9.51
CA PRO A 66 -11.35 -5.77 9.10
C PRO A 66 -12.85 -5.56 9.39
N ASP A 67 -13.18 -4.79 10.43
CA ASP A 67 -14.56 -4.49 10.82
C ASP A 67 -15.23 -3.45 9.90
N ASP A 68 -14.44 -2.66 9.15
CA ASP A 68 -14.95 -1.68 8.18
C ASP A 68 -15.39 -2.32 6.86
N VAL A 69 -15.03 -3.58 6.63
CA VAL A 69 -15.21 -4.27 5.35
C VAL A 69 -16.01 -5.57 5.48
N MET A 70 -16.58 -6.04 4.38
CA MET A 70 -17.29 -7.31 4.35
C MET A 70 -16.33 -8.49 4.57
N PRO A 71 -16.79 -9.63 5.13
CA PRO A 71 -15.97 -10.82 5.28
C PRO A 71 -15.37 -11.27 3.94
N GLY A 72 -14.10 -11.68 3.94
CA GLY A 72 -13.37 -12.09 2.74
C GLY A 72 -12.73 -10.93 1.96
N VAL A 73 -13.12 -9.68 2.21
CA VAL A 73 -12.53 -8.53 1.50
C VAL A 73 -11.04 -8.34 1.81
N PRO A 74 -10.56 -8.44 3.07
CA PRO A 74 -9.12 -8.30 3.36
C PRO A 74 -8.26 -9.27 2.55
N GLU A 75 -8.70 -10.52 2.43
CA GLU A 75 -8.00 -11.59 1.70
C GLU A 75 -8.11 -11.47 0.18
N MET A 76 -9.01 -10.63 -0.33
CA MET A 76 -9.17 -10.37 -1.76
C MET A 76 -8.34 -9.19 -2.26
N VAL A 77 -7.76 -8.39 -1.36
CA VAL A 77 -7.03 -7.16 -1.70
C VAL A 77 -5.59 -7.28 -1.25
N ASP A 78 -4.79 -8.04 -1.99
CA ASP A 78 -3.35 -8.23 -1.69
C ASP A 78 -2.55 -6.93 -1.87
N MET A 79 -2.90 -6.16 -2.90
CA MET A 79 -2.24 -4.89 -3.21
C MET A 79 -3.14 -3.94 -4.00
N ILE A 80 -2.91 -2.65 -3.81
CA ILE A 80 -3.52 -1.57 -4.58
C ILE A 80 -2.40 -0.77 -5.24
N GLN A 81 -2.54 -0.54 -6.55
CA GLN A 81 -1.64 0.30 -7.32
C GLN A 81 -2.37 1.53 -7.84
N VAL A 82 -1.78 2.69 -7.59
CA VAL A 82 -2.30 3.98 -8.07
C VAL A 82 -1.17 4.84 -8.60
N GLU A 83 -1.50 5.67 -9.60
CA GLU A 83 -0.55 6.61 -10.21
C GLU A 83 -0.97 8.07 -9.95
N PRO A 84 -0.84 8.57 -8.71
CA PRO A 84 -1.17 9.94 -8.42
C PRO A 84 -0.12 10.92 -8.93
N VAL A 85 -0.54 12.18 -9.06
CA VAL A 85 0.32 13.30 -9.48
C VAL A 85 0.81 14.04 -8.25
N PHE A 86 2.10 13.94 -7.98
CA PHE A 86 2.82 14.68 -6.94
C PHE A 86 3.31 16.03 -7.47
N PRO A 87 3.76 16.96 -6.60
CA PRO A 87 4.38 18.22 -7.03
C PRO A 87 5.56 18.06 -7.99
N ASP A 88 6.26 16.93 -7.93
CA ASP A 88 7.40 16.60 -8.78
C ASP A 88 7.08 15.62 -9.93
N GLY A 89 5.81 15.28 -10.13
CA GLY A 89 5.34 14.49 -11.26
C GLY A 89 4.51 13.27 -10.87
N THR A 90 4.13 12.45 -11.86
CA THR A 90 3.36 11.23 -11.62
C THR A 90 4.28 10.11 -11.13
N LYS A 91 3.88 9.39 -10.07
CA LYS A 91 4.63 8.25 -9.55
C LYS A 91 3.69 7.08 -9.29
N LEU A 92 4.20 5.86 -9.39
CA LEU A 92 3.48 4.65 -8.99
C LEU A 92 3.58 4.48 -7.47
N VAL A 93 2.42 4.38 -6.82
CA VAL A 93 2.31 4.01 -5.40
C VAL A 93 1.71 2.61 -5.34
N THR A 94 2.43 1.70 -4.71
CA THR A 94 1.96 0.33 -4.45
C THR A 94 1.76 0.14 -2.95
N VAL A 95 0.52 -0.06 -2.54
CA VAL A 95 0.14 -0.37 -1.16
C VAL A 95 -0.02 -1.89 -1.07
N HIS A 96 0.79 -2.54 -0.25
CA HIS A 96 0.66 -3.97 0.06
C HIS A 96 -0.16 -4.15 1.32
N ASP A 97 -0.92 -5.25 1.38
CA ASP A 97 -1.77 -5.60 2.51
C ASP A 97 -2.57 -4.40 3.05
N PRO A 98 -3.31 -3.69 2.16
CA PRO A 98 -3.99 -2.44 2.49
C PRO A 98 -5.06 -2.59 3.58
N ILE A 99 -5.50 -3.81 3.86
CA ILE A 99 -6.44 -4.14 4.92
C ILE A 99 -5.87 -5.34 5.67
N ARG A 100 -5.31 -5.10 6.86
CA ARG A 100 -4.64 -6.16 7.63
C ARG A 100 -5.67 -7.07 8.26
N SER A 101 -5.68 -8.35 7.87
CA SER A 101 -6.47 -9.36 8.57
C SER A 101 -5.92 -9.52 10.00
N SER A 102 -6.81 -9.62 10.99
CA SER A 102 -6.46 -9.65 12.43
C SER A 102 -5.66 -10.89 12.88
N GLY A 103 -5.14 -11.69 11.95
CA GLY A 103 -4.35 -12.90 12.21
C GLY A 103 -2.96 -12.94 11.59
N ALA A 104 -2.56 -11.94 10.80
CA ALA A 104 -1.22 -11.90 10.20
C ALA A 104 -0.25 -11.12 11.10
N MET A 105 0.23 -11.76 12.15
CA MET A 105 1.49 -11.37 12.79
C MET A 105 2.60 -11.62 11.77
N ASP A 106 3.14 -10.56 11.16
CA ASP A 106 4.21 -10.64 10.17
C ASP A 106 5.49 -11.28 10.80
N PRO A 107 5.93 -12.47 10.37
CA PRO A 107 7.20 -13.04 10.78
C PRO A 107 8.32 -12.68 9.78
N GLY A 108 8.33 -11.43 9.31
CA GLY A 108 9.16 -10.97 8.19
C GLY A 108 10.12 -9.81 8.47
N SER A 109 10.30 -9.38 9.72
CA SER A 109 11.47 -8.58 10.09
C SER A 109 12.66 -9.52 10.32
N ASP A 110 13.18 -10.10 9.22
CA ASP A 110 14.45 -10.82 9.30
C ASP A 110 15.58 -9.80 9.36
N ASP A 111 16.19 -9.83 10.54
CA ASP A 111 17.24 -9.02 11.09
C ASP A 111 18.53 -9.30 10.33
N GLY A 112 19.31 -8.25 10.06
CA GLY A 112 20.60 -8.35 9.37
C GLY A 112 21.59 -9.16 10.19
N THR A 113 21.55 -10.48 10.08
CA THR A 113 22.54 -11.36 10.69
C THR A 113 23.65 -11.62 9.68
N GLY A 114 24.66 -10.76 9.71
CA GLY A 114 25.94 -11.02 9.07
C GLY A 114 26.57 -12.26 9.70
N THR A 115 26.57 -13.37 8.98
CA THR A 115 27.44 -14.51 9.25
C THR A 115 28.84 -14.19 8.73
N ALA A 116 29.68 -13.72 9.64
CA ALA A 116 31.11 -13.99 9.58
C ALA A 116 31.36 -15.49 9.86
N GLU A 117 32.58 -15.94 9.51
CA GLU A 117 33.18 -17.28 9.72
C GLU A 117 32.98 -18.24 8.53
N ASP A 118 33.97 -18.95 8.00
CA ASP A 118 35.36 -19.23 8.41
C ASP A 118 36.10 -19.82 7.19
N GLY A 119 37.43 -19.81 7.20
CA GLY A 119 38.24 -20.52 6.21
C GLY A 119 39.73 -20.28 6.34
N GLY A 120 40.30 -20.59 7.50
CA GLY A 120 41.74 -20.73 7.63
C GLY A 120 42.29 -21.84 6.73
N ASP A 121 43.36 -21.55 5.99
CA ASP A 121 44.26 -22.56 5.44
C ASP A 121 45.70 -22.18 5.78
N ALA A 122 46.36 -23.10 6.48
CA ALA A 122 47.74 -23.02 6.91
C ALA A 122 48.60 -23.81 5.92
N GLY A 123 49.38 -23.10 5.10
CA GLY A 123 50.43 -23.68 4.28
C GLY A 123 51.75 -22.97 4.56
N ALA A 124 52.55 -23.56 5.45
CA ALA A 124 53.95 -23.21 5.66
C ALA A 124 54.73 -23.34 4.35
N GLU A 125 55.69 -22.45 4.10
CA GLU A 125 57.08 -22.78 3.72
C GLU A 125 57.95 -21.52 3.90
N ALA A 126 58.92 -21.61 4.82
CA ALA A 126 60.03 -20.67 4.92
C ALA A 126 61.33 -21.47 4.97
N ASP A 127 62.18 -21.17 3.98
CA ASP A 127 63.65 -21.17 3.97
C ASP A 127 64.45 -22.49 3.96
N SER A 128 65.08 -22.76 2.81
CA SER A 128 66.54 -22.94 2.66
C SER A 128 66.96 -22.74 1.20
#